data_AF-A0A928SGZ1-F1
#
_entry.id   AF-A0A928SGZ1-F1
#
_cell.length_a   1.000
_cell.length_b   1.000
_cell.length_c   1.000
_cell.angle_alpha   90.00
_cell.angle_beta   90.00
_cell.angle_gamma   90.00
#
_symmetry.space_group_name_H-M   'P 1'
#
loop_
_entity.id
_entity.type
_entity.pdbx_description
1 polymer ?
#
loop_
_entity_poly.entity_id
_entity_poly.type
_entity_poly.pdbx_seq_one_letter_code
_entity_poly.pdbx_strand_id
1 'polypeptide(L)'
;MTTLNEHPTVKQFWEIQERQAILARPTQLEAAWLRQLCLDAGADDVGFVEIDRPEIASQRDEILSVFPQTKTLISFVCRMNREPIRNPARSLANLEFHHTGDHVTDVGHKIVAALEQQGIRALNSAAGFPMEMDRFGKAWVVSHKPVAVAAGLGQMGIHRNVIHPKFGNFILLGTILLEAEVTASNQPINYNPCLECKLCVAACPVGAIGADGHFNFSACYTHNYREFMGGFINWVENIADSKNAQDYHRKVSHAESQSMWQSLSFGANYKAAYCMAVCPAGEDVISPFLTDRKGYLQGVVKPLQEKQETIFVVPGSDAEAYVSQRFPHKQIKRVGNGLRPRSIGHFLRGLPIAFQRGQAAGLDATYHFTFTGDENIRATVIIRDKTIKVQDGHVGTANLHLTADSRTWLKYLAKEQHIIWGLLRRKIRIKGSPRLLLAFGRCFPS
;
A
#
# COMPACT_ATOMS: atom_id res chain seq x y z
N MET A 1 -41.14 -34.22 8.00
CA MET A 1 -39.91 -33.58 7.47
C MET A 1 -39.39 -34.50 6.39
N THR A 2 -39.40 -34.07 5.13
CA THR A 2 -38.75 -34.79 4.04
C THR A 2 -37.29 -34.98 4.41
N THR A 3 -36.78 -36.20 4.32
CA THR A 3 -35.37 -36.47 4.61
C THR A 3 -34.51 -35.71 3.61
N LEU A 4 -33.28 -35.30 3.98
CA LEU A 4 -32.38 -34.56 3.08
C LEU A 4 -32.22 -35.26 1.71
N ASN A 5 -32.20 -36.60 1.70
CA ASN A 5 -32.08 -37.44 0.51
C ASN A 5 -33.32 -37.39 -0.40
N GLU A 6 -34.47 -36.98 0.11
CA GLU A 6 -35.72 -36.88 -0.65
C GLU A 6 -35.92 -35.50 -1.27
N HIS A 7 -35.10 -34.51 -0.90
CA HIS A 7 -35.18 -33.16 -1.45
C HIS A 7 -34.90 -33.19 -2.97
N PRO A 8 -35.74 -32.57 -3.81
CA PRO A 8 -35.59 -32.61 -5.27
C PRO A 8 -34.20 -32.20 -5.77
N THR A 9 -33.60 -31.15 -5.18
CA THR A 9 -32.24 -30.71 -5.52
C THR A 9 -31.16 -31.75 -5.17
N VAL A 10 -31.34 -32.52 -4.11
CA VAL A 10 -30.37 -33.56 -3.69
C VAL A 10 -30.44 -34.75 -4.64
N LYS A 11 -31.65 -35.17 -5.03
CA LYS A 11 -31.84 -36.22 -6.05
C LYS A 11 -31.25 -35.79 -7.40
N GLN A 12 -31.57 -34.59 -7.85
CA GLN A 12 -31.03 -34.03 -9.08
C GLN A 12 -29.50 -33.90 -9.05
N PHE A 13 -28.92 -33.55 -7.90
CA PHE A 13 -27.47 -33.51 -7.72
C PHE A 13 -26.84 -34.90 -7.94
N TRP A 14 -27.39 -35.96 -7.34
CA TRP A 14 -26.86 -37.32 -7.52
C TRP A 14 -27.01 -37.81 -8.96
N GLU A 15 -28.13 -37.52 -9.62
CA GLU A 15 -28.32 -37.83 -11.05
C GLU A 15 -27.31 -37.09 -11.96
N ILE A 16 -26.95 -35.85 -11.62
CA ILE A 16 -25.94 -35.08 -12.34
C ILE A 16 -24.53 -35.59 -12.01
N GLN A 17 -24.24 -35.94 -10.76
CA GLN A 17 -22.95 -36.48 -10.34
C GLN A 17 -22.66 -37.82 -11.01
N GLU A 18 -23.64 -38.71 -11.13
CA GLU A 18 -23.47 -39.96 -11.89
C GLU A 18 -23.11 -39.69 -13.36
N ARG A 19 -23.67 -38.64 -13.98
CA ARG A 19 -23.31 -38.21 -15.35
C ARG A 19 -21.94 -37.54 -15.41
N GLN A 20 -21.56 -36.75 -14.41
CA GLN A 20 -20.30 -36.01 -14.35
C GLN A 20 -19.11 -36.85 -13.88
N ALA A 21 -19.33 -37.91 -13.11
CA ALA A 21 -18.27 -38.85 -12.70
C ALA A 21 -17.57 -39.52 -13.91
N ILE A 22 -18.21 -39.48 -15.08
CA ILE A 22 -17.67 -39.95 -16.37
C ILE A 22 -16.68 -38.92 -16.97
N LEU A 23 -16.76 -37.65 -16.58
CA LEU A 23 -15.91 -36.54 -17.03
C LEU A 23 -14.99 -36.10 -15.86
N ALA A 24 -13.77 -36.64 -15.81
CA ALA A 24 -12.81 -36.26 -14.78
C ALA A 24 -12.56 -34.73 -14.79
N ARG A 25 -12.57 -34.10 -13.62
CA ARG A 25 -12.19 -32.68 -13.49
C ARG A 25 -10.70 -32.53 -13.80
N PRO A 26 -10.30 -31.58 -14.67
CA PRO A 26 -8.90 -31.37 -14.95
C PRO A 26 -8.18 -30.88 -13.68
N THR A 27 -7.21 -31.65 -13.21
CA THR A 27 -6.33 -31.26 -12.08
C THR A 27 -5.27 -30.24 -12.49
N GLN A 28 -5.03 -30.10 -13.80
CA GLN A 28 -4.08 -29.22 -14.43
C GLN A 28 -4.73 -28.56 -15.65
N LEU A 29 -4.57 -27.24 -15.78
CA LEU A 29 -5.15 -26.43 -16.85
C LEU A 29 -4.09 -26.03 -17.87
N GLU A 30 -4.45 -26.02 -19.15
CA GLU A 30 -3.56 -25.57 -20.20
C GLU A 30 -3.31 -24.06 -20.12
N ALA A 31 -2.04 -23.66 -20.00
CA ALA A 31 -1.64 -22.26 -19.83
C ALA A 31 -2.12 -21.36 -20.98
N ALA A 32 -2.07 -21.86 -22.23
CA ALA A 32 -2.52 -21.13 -23.41
C ALA A 32 -4.03 -20.86 -23.38
N TRP A 33 -4.82 -21.87 -22.99
CA TRP A 33 -6.27 -21.72 -22.86
C TRP A 33 -6.63 -20.73 -21.73
N LEU A 34 -6.02 -20.88 -20.56
CA LEU A 34 -6.30 -20.01 -19.42
C LEU A 34 -5.89 -18.56 -19.71
N ARG A 35 -4.79 -18.36 -20.43
CA ARG A 35 -4.36 -17.04 -20.89
C ARG A 35 -5.41 -16.42 -21.81
N GLN A 36 -5.88 -17.18 -22.81
CA GLN A 36 -6.90 -16.68 -23.72
C GLN A 36 -8.19 -16.31 -22.99
N LEU A 37 -8.64 -17.14 -22.04
CA LEU A 37 -9.80 -16.84 -21.20
C LEU A 37 -9.62 -15.50 -20.44
N CYS A 38 -8.43 -15.23 -19.90
CA CYS A 38 -8.16 -13.97 -19.20
C CYS A 38 -8.18 -12.77 -20.15
N LEU A 39 -7.61 -12.91 -21.34
CA LEU A 39 -7.61 -11.85 -22.36
C LEU A 39 -9.02 -11.57 -22.87
N ASP A 40 -9.81 -12.61 -23.15
CA ASP A 40 -11.21 -12.51 -23.57
C ASP A 40 -12.10 -11.86 -22.49
N ALA A 41 -11.75 -12.06 -21.21
CA ALA A 41 -12.41 -11.40 -20.09
C ALA A 41 -12.09 -9.90 -19.98
N GLY A 42 -11.03 -9.42 -20.63
CA GLY A 42 -10.65 -8.01 -20.71
C GLY A 42 -9.32 -7.64 -20.03
N ALA A 43 -8.48 -8.61 -19.66
CA ALA A 43 -7.10 -8.35 -19.24
C ALA A 43 -6.23 -7.91 -20.44
N ASP A 44 -5.28 -7.00 -20.23
CA ASP A 44 -4.32 -6.58 -21.26
C ASP A 44 -3.07 -7.46 -21.32
N ASP A 45 -2.70 -8.07 -20.19
CA ASP A 45 -1.70 -9.14 -20.09
C ASP A 45 -1.95 -9.96 -18.80
N VAL A 46 -1.40 -11.16 -18.75
CA VAL A 46 -1.60 -12.15 -17.69
C VAL A 46 -0.33 -12.97 -17.46
N GLY A 47 -0.12 -13.45 -16.24
CA GLY A 47 0.91 -14.42 -15.94
C GLY A 47 0.52 -15.31 -14.76
N PHE A 48 1.09 -16.51 -14.71
CA PHE A 48 0.76 -17.55 -13.74
C PHE A 48 1.93 -17.81 -12.80
N VAL A 49 1.64 -17.92 -11.51
CA VAL A 49 2.64 -18.09 -10.44
C VAL A 49 2.19 -19.21 -9.53
N GLU A 50 3.01 -20.24 -9.32
CA GLU A 50 2.71 -21.28 -8.35
C GLU A 50 2.77 -20.72 -6.91
N ILE A 51 1.91 -21.24 -6.03
CA ILE A 51 1.80 -20.74 -4.64
C ILE A 51 3.09 -20.88 -3.82
N ASP A 52 3.94 -21.86 -4.15
CA ASP A 52 5.18 -22.15 -3.43
C ASP A 52 6.40 -21.34 -3.94
N ARG A 53 6.17 -20.35 -4.81
CA ARG A 53 7.24 -19.51 -5.38
C ARG A 53 7.93 -18.64 -4.32
N PRO A 54 9.27 -18.60 -4.28
CA PRO A 54 10.02 -17.84 -3.27
C PRO A 54 9.74 -16.33 -3.32
N GLU A 55 9.44 -15.79 -4.50
CA GLU A 55 9.12 -14.37 -4.71
C GLU A 55 7.86 -13.92 -3.97
N ILE A 56 6.93 -14.83 -3.69
CA ILE A 56 5.67 -14.56 -3.00
C ILE A 56 5.57 -15.25 -1.63
N ALA A 57 6.63 -15.93 -1.17
CA ALA A 57 6.65 -16.71 0.06
C ALA A 57 6.16 -15.93 1.30
N SER A 58 6.45 -14.63 1.37
CA SER A 58 6.01 -13.74 2.47
C SER A 58 4.49 -13.62 2.64
N GLN A 59 3.71 -14.07 1.66
CA GLN A 59 2.24 -13.95 1.65
C GLN A 59 1.53 -15.31 1.59
N ARG A 60 2.30 -16.40 1.45
CA ARG A 60 1.78 -17.75 1.19
C ARG A 60 0.77 -18.19 2.24
N ASP A 61 1.14 -18.11 3.51
CA ASP A 61 0.31 -18.58 4.61
C ASP A 61 -1.00 -17.79 4.72
N GLU A 62 -0.96 -16.49 4.43
CA GLU A 62 -2.15 -15.63 4.40
C GLU A 62 -3.08 -16.00 3.24
N ILE A 63 -2.53 -16.22 2.05
CA ILE A 63 -3.29 -16.68 0.88
C ILE A 63 -3.99 -18.00 1.17
N LEU A 64 -3.26 -18.97 1.74
CA LEU A 64 -3.82 -20.27 2.12
C LEU A 64 -4.81 -20.18 3.28
N SER A 65 -4.73 -19.16 4.14
CA SER A 65 -5.74 -18.94 5.18
C SER A 65 -7.09 -18.48 4.60
N VAL A 66 -7.07 -17.79 3.45
CA VAL A 66 -8.29 -17.29 2.78
C VAL A 66 -8.84 -18.32 1.79
N PHE A 67 -7.96 -18.95 1.00
CA PHE A 67 -8.34 -20.01 0.06
C PHE A 67 -7.36 -21.20 0.14
N PRO A 68 -7.60 -22.16 1.06
CA PRO A 68 -6.65 -23.24 1.36
C PRO A 68 -6.26 -24.13 0.19
N GLN A 69 -7.08 -24.16 -0.86
CA GLN A 69 -6.85 -25.01 -2.03
C GLN A 69 -6.02 -24.31 -3.12
N THR A 70 -5.58 -23.06 -2.90
CA THR A 70 -4.77 -22.32 -3.87
C THR A 70 -3.53 -23.10 -4.25
N LYS A 71 -3.38 -23.36 -5.55
CA LYS A 71 -2.17 -23.93 -6.17
C LYS A 71 -1.47 -22.94 -7.09
N THR A 72 -2.26 -22.12 -7.79
CA THR A 72 -1.76 -21.12 -8.74
C THR A 72 -2.38 -19.76 -8.47
N LEU A 73 -1.62 -18.70 -8.67
CA LEU A 73 -2.10 -17.33 -8.72
C LEU A 73 -2.11 -16.88 -10.19
N ILE A 74 -3.24 -16.36 -10.64
CA ILE A 74 -3.38 -15.68 -11.93
C ILE A 74 -3.18 -14.19 -11.67
N SER A 75 -2.05 -13.63 -12.09
CA SER A 75 -1.84 -12.18 -12.07
C SER A 75 -2.24 -11.61 -13.41
N PHE A 76 -2.97 -10.50 -13.43
CA PHE A 76 -3.32 -9.82 -14.67
C PHE A 76 -3.20 -8.30 -14.52
N VAL A 77 -3.09 -7.62 -15.66
CA VAL A 77 -2.99 -6.16 -15.73
C VAL A 77 -4.10 -5.58 -16.58
N CYS A 78 -4.59 -4.40 -16.19
CA CYS A 78 -5.48 -3.57 -16.99
C CYS A 78 -4.85 -2.19 -17.15
N ARG A 79 -4.84 -1.68 -18.38
CA ARG A 79 -4.21 -0.42 -18.74
C ARG A 79 -5.08 0.76 -18.35
N MET A 80 -4.41 1.83 -17.94
CA MET A 80 -5.00 3.17 -17.82
C MET A 80 -4.62 4.03 -19.02
N ASN A 81 -5.51 4.96 -19.36
CA ASN A 81 -5.22 6.06 -20.24
C ASN A 81 -4.19 6.98 -19.60
N ARG A 82 -3.16 7.34 -20.37
CA ARG A 82 -1.99 8.07 -19.86
C ARG A 82 -2.27 9.55 -19.59
N GLU A 83 -3.02 10.19 -20.47
CA GLU A 83 -3.25 11.64 -20.41
C GLU A 83 -4.07 12.08 -19.19
N PRO A 84 -5.13 11.36 -18.76
CA PRO A 84 -5.78 11.65 -17.47
C PRO A 84 -4.82 11.61 -16.29
N ILE A 85 -3.91 10.62 -16.25
CA ILE A 85 -2.91 10.46 -15.17
C ILE A 85 -1.82 11.54 -15.23
N ARG A 86 -1.43 11.97 -16.43
CA ARG A 86 -0.44 13.04 -16.64
C ARG A 86 -0.96 14.43 -16.31
N ASN A 87 -2.28 14.60 -16.29
CA ASN A 87 -2.89 15.89 -16.09
C ASN A 87 -2.72 16.40 -14.64
N PRO A 88 -2.40 17.69 -14.42
CA PRO A 88 -2.39 18.29 -13.08
C PRO A 88 -3.75 18.28 -12.37
N ALA A 89 -4.86 18.21 -13.11
CA ALA A 89 -6.21 18.12 -12.59
C ALA A 89 -6.45 16.76 -11.93
N ARG A 90 -6.56 16.76 -10.60
CA ARG A 90 -6.71 15.54 -9.80
C ARG A 90 -7.95 14.74 -10.13
N SER A 91 -9.05 15.40 -10.49
CA SER A 91 -10.30 14.73 -10.82
C SER A 91 -10.18 13.82 -12.03
N LEU A 92 -9.39 14.20 -13.04
CA LEU A 92 -9.20 13.39 -14.25
C LEU A 92 -8.41 12.11 -13.95
N ALA A 93 -7.33 12.22 -13.17
CA ALA A 93 -6.57 11.06 -12.74
C ALA A 93 -7.41 10.13 -11.85
N ASN A 94 -8.20 10.67 -10.91
CA ASN A 94 -9.06 9.86 -10.07
C ASN A 94 -10.19 9.18 -10.85
N LEU A 95 -10.81 9.86 -11.81
CA LEU A 95 -11.80 9.25 -12.70
C LEU A 95 -11.22 8.03 -13.43
N GLU A 96 -10.00 8.16 -13.96
CA GLU A 96 -9.31 7.06 -14.62
C GLU A 96 -8.97 5.91 -13.64
N PHE A 97 -8.46 6.23 -12.43
CA PHE A 97 -8.20 5.21 -11.41
C PHE A 97 -9.46 4.43 -11.01
N HIS A 98 -10.58 5.12 -10.84
CA HIS A 98 -11.85 4.49 -10.47
C HIS A 98 -12.38 3.62 -11.61
N HIS A 99 -12.44 4.15 -12.83
CA HIS A 99 -12.88 3.41 -14.01
C HIS A 99 -12.05 2.14 -14.23
N THR A 100 -10.71 2.25 -14.25
CA THR A 100 -9.86 1.07 -14.44
C THR A 100 -9.89 0.14 -13.23
N GLY A 101 -10.09 0.67 -12.01
CA GLY A 101 -10.26 -0.13 -10.80
C GLY A 101 -11.52 -1.02 -10.88
N ASP A 102 -12.63 -0.45 -11.31
CA ASP A 102 -13.88 -1.18 -11.55
C ASP A 102 -13.71 -2.21 -12.68
N HIS A 103 -12.99 -1.83 -13.75
CA HIS A 103 -12.65 -2.76 -14.84
C HIS A 103 -11.82 -3.95 -14.37
N VAL A 104 -10.81 -3.75 -13.51
CA VAL A 104 -10.04 -4.86 -12.92
C VAL A 104 -10.94 -5.81 -12.11
N THR A 105 -11.86 -5.26 -11.32
CA THR A 105 -12.83 -6.06 -10.56
C THR A 105 -13.75 -6.85 -11.50
N ASP A 106 -14.25 -6.23 -12.57
CA ASP A 106 -15.12 -6.87 -13.57
C ASP A 106 -14.39 -7.99 -14.35
N VAL A 107 -13.16 -7.74 -14.80
CA VAL A 107 -12.30 -8.77 -15.43
C VAL A 107 -12.09 -9.95 -14.48
N GLY A 108 -11.73 -9.67 -13.22
CA GLY A 108 -11.56 -10.72 -12.22
C GLY A 108 -12.84 -11.53 -11.97
N HIS A 109 -14.00 -10.86 -11.93
CA HIS A 109 -15.30 -11.51 -11.81
C HIS A 109 -15.60 -12.43 -12.99
N LYS A 110 -15.41 -11.96 -14.23
CA LYS A 110 -15.64 -12.73 -15.45
C LYS A 110 -14.75 -13.98 -15.54
N ILE A 111 -13.47 -13.85 -15.18
CA ILE A 111 -12.54 -14.99 -15.16
C ILE A 111 -13.00 -16.04 -14.15
N VAL A 112 -13.32 -15.63 -12.92
CA VAL A 112 -13.79 -16.57 -11.88
C VAL A 112 -15.12 -17.21 -12.29
N ALA A 113 -16.08 -16.45 -12.81
CA ALA A 113 -17.36 -16.99 -13.27
C ALA A 113 -17.18 -18.03 -14.39
N ALA A 114 -16.27 -17.79 -15.33
CA ALA A 114 -15.96 -18.75 -16.40
C ALA A 114 -15.30 -20.03 -15.87
N LEU A 115 -14.41 -19.92 -14.88
CA LEU A 115 -13.78 -21.06 -14.22
C LEU A 115 -14.82 -21.87 -13.41
N GLU A 116 -15.70 -21.19 -12.66
CA GLU A 116 -16.76 -21.82 -11.88
C GLU A 116 -17.75 -22.58 -12.75
N GLN A 117 -18.09 -22.06 -13.94
CA GLN A 117 -18.92 -22.76 -14.93
C GLN A 117 -18.30 -24.09 -15.40
N GLN A 118 -16.98 -24.22 -15.30
CA GLN A 118 -16.25 -25.47 -15.59
C GLN A 118 -15.99 -26.32 -14.34
N GLY A 119 -16.56 -25.94 -13.19
CA GLY A 119 -16.38 -26.63 -11.92
C GLY A 119 -15.00 -26.44 -11.29
N ILE A 120 -14.24 -25.43 -11.73
CA ILE A 120 -12.93 -25.06 -11.19
C ILE A 120 -13.12 -23.92 -10.20
N ARG A 121 -12.71 -24.13 -8.95
CA ARG A 121 -12.81 -23.10 -7.91
C ARG A 121 -11.69 -22.07 -8.05
N ALA A 122 -12.08 -20.82 -8.00
CA ALA A 122 -11.19 -19.68 -7.99
C ALA A 122 -11.75 -18.56 -7.12
N LEU A 123 -10.87 -17.69 -6.62
CA LEU A 123 -11.25 -16.54 -5.80
C LEU A 123 -10.62 -15.27 -6.35
N ASN A 124 -11.45 -14.28 -6.67
CA ASN A 124 -11.00 -12.94 -7.07
C ASN A 124 -10.69 -12.11 -5.82
N SER A 125 -9.48 -11.54 -5.74
CA SER A 125 -9.11 -10.60 -4.69
C SER A 125 -9.31 -9.15 -5.16
N ALA A 126 -9.82 -8.29 -4.29
CA ALA A 126 -10.02 -6.88 -4.62
C ALA A 126 -8.69 -6.21 -4.97
N ALA A 127 -8.64 -5.51 -6.11
CA ALA A 127 -7.44 -4.78 -6.57
C ALA A 127 -6.98 -3.68 -5.60
N GLY A 128 -7.91 -3.17 -4.80
CA GLY A 128 -7.71 -2.13 -3.81
C GLY A 128 -8.67 -2.31 -2.64
N PHE A 129 -9.83 -1.64 -2.69
CA PHE A 129 -10.88 -1.74 -1.67
C PHE A 129 -12.06 -2.61 -2.16
N PRO A 130 -12.83 -3.27 -1.28
CA PRO A 130 -12.70 -3.30 0.20
C PRO A 130 -11.50 -4.12 0.69
N MET A 131 -11.17 -3.94 1.97
CA MET A 131 -10.06 -4.59 2.67
C MET A 131 -10.45 -4.87 4.12
N GLU A 132 -9.73 -5.79 4.77
CA GLU A 132 -9.88 -6.17 6.18
C GLU A 132 -9.38 -5.05 7.11
N MET A 133 -10.20 -4.00 7.28
CA MET A 133 -9.82 -2.79 8.03
C MET A 133 -9.53 -3.04 9.52
N ASP A 134 -10.04 -4.12 10.10
CA ASP A 134 -9.71 -4.60 11.44
C ASP A 134 -8.24 -5.06 11.56
N ARG A 135 -7.62 -5.45 10.42
CA ARG A 135 -6.20 -5.86 10.30
C ARG A 135 -5.31 -4.71 9.78
N PHE A 136 -5.56 -3.49 10.24
CA PHE A 136 -4.85 -2.30 9.77
C PHE A 136 -3.31 -2.44 9.87
N GLY A 137 -2.63 -2.13 8.77
CA GLY A 137 -1.19 -2.39 8.57
C GLY A 137 -0.91 -3.57 7.62
N LYS A 138 -1.87 -4.49 7.48
CA LYS A 138 -1.90 -5.58 6.51
C LYS A 138 -3.36 -5.98 6.24
N ALA A 139 -4.11 -5.02 5.67
CA ALA A 139 -5.55 -5.15 5.48
C ALA A 139 -5.94 -5.82 4.14
N TRP A 140 -4.99 -5.96 3.23
CA TRP A 140 -5.20 -6.58 1.92
C TRP A 140 -4.93 -8.08 1.98
N VAL A 141 -5.73 -8.86 1.25
CA VAL A 141 -5.57 -10.32 1.14
C VAL A 141 -4.35 -10.70 0.31
N VAL A 142 -4.13 -10.01 -0.83
CA VAL A 142 -3.01 -10.27 -1.73
C VAL A 142 -2.26 -8.97 -1.98
N SER A 143 -0.92 -8.98 -1.83
CA SER A 143 -0.10 -7.88 -2.34
C SER A 143 0.15 -8.15 -3.83
N HIS A 144 -0.59 -7.48 -4.70
CA HIS A 144 -0.54 -7.71 -6.14
C HIS A 144 0.82 -7.42 -6.78
N LYS A 145 1.58 -6.44 -6.26
CA LYS A 145 2.87 -6.03 -6.86
C LYS A 145 3.91 -7.16 -6.88
N PRO A 146 4.22 -7.84 -5.75
CA PRO A 146 5.08 -9.02 -5.77
C PRO A 146 4.58 -10.14 -6.70
N VAL A 147 3.28 -10.39 -6.75
CA VAL A 147 2.71 -11.43 -7.62
C VAL A 147 2.91 -11.06 -9.10
N ALA A 148 2.66 -9.81 -9.49
CA ALA A 148 2.89 -9.33 -10.85
C ALA A 148 4.37 -9.41 -11.26
N VAL A 149 5.30 -9.14 -10.33
CA VAL A 149 6.74 -9.32 -10.58
C VAL A 149 7.07 -10.81 -10.78
N ALA A 150 6.57 -11.69 -9.92
CA ALA A 150 6.75 -13.14 -10.03
C ALA A 150 6.16 -13.69 -11.34
N ALA A 151 5.03 -13.12 -11.78
CA ALA A 151 4.32 -13.46 -13.00
C ALA A 151 5.00 -12.94 -14.28
N GLY A 152 6.13 -12.21 -14.17
CA GLY A 152 6.84 -11.65 -15.32
C GLY A 152 6.16 -10.44 -15.95
N LEU A 153 5.19 -9.81 -15.26
CA LEU A 153 4.43 -8.66 -15.78
C LEU A 153 5.14 -7.31 -15.56
N GLY A 154 6.35 -7.33 -14.99
CA GLY A 154 7.18 -6.13 -14.81
C GLY A 154 8.13 -6.22 -13.63
N GLN A 155 8.79 -5.10 -13.33
CA GLN A 155 9.62 -4.92 -12.14
C GLN A 155 9.24 -3.65 -11.41
N MET A 156 9.47 -3.59 -10.09
CA MET A 156 9.25 -2.35 -9.34
C MET A 156 10.31 -1.31 -9.68
N GLY A 157 9.86 -0.13 -10.12
CA GLY A 157 10.73 1.04 -10.26
C GLY A 157 11.03 1.71 -8.91
N ILE A 158 11.91 2.71 -8.91
CA ILE A 158 12.27 3.46 -7.67
C ILE A 158 11.06 4.16 -7.02
N HIS A 159 10.01 4.44 -7.79
CA HIS A 159 8.73 4.98 -7.28
C HIS A 159 7.80 3.91 -6.68
N ARG A 160 8.25 2.65 -6.54
CA ARG A 160 7.51 1.52 -5.96
C ARG A 160 6.27 1.05 -6.72
N ASN A 161 6.08 1.44 -7.99
CA ASN A 161 5.05 0.84 -8.84
C ASN A 161 5.71 -0.16 -9.78
N VAL A 162 4.97 -1.21 -10.13
CA VAL A 162 5.38 -2.16 -11.17
C VAL A 162 5.36 -1.42 -12.50
N ILE A 163 6.44 -1.58 -13.26
CA ILE A 163 6.58 -1.05 -14.61
C ILE A 163 6.52 -2.25 -15.54
N HIS A 164 5.46 -2.34 -16.33
CA HIS A 164 5.32 -3.33 -17.39
C HIS A 164 6.22 -2.97 -18.57
N PRO A 165 6.93 -3.94 -19.20
CA PRO A 165 7.78 -3.71 -20.37
C PRO A 165 7.14 -2.87 -21.47
N LYS A 166 5.90 -3.23 -21.84
CA LYS A 166 5.11 -2.54 -22.86
C LYS A 166 4.36 -1.30 -22.35
N PHE A 167 3.48 -1.48 -21.37
CA PHE A 167 2.53 -0.43 -20.93
C PHE A 167 3.10 0.59 -19.94
N GLY A 168 4.32 0.39 -19.46
CA GLY A 168 4.90 1.21 -18.40
C GLY A 168 4.20 0.98 -17.05
N ASN A 169 4.12 2.02 -16.22
CA ASN A 169 3.41 1.94 -14.94
C ASN A 169 1.93 2.37 -15.01
N PHE A 170 1.39 2.63 -16.20
CA PHE A 170 0.00 3.02 -16.42
C PHE A 170 -0.90 1.78 -16.43
N ILE A 171 -0.81 0.98 -15.37
CA ILE A 171 -1.51 -0.28 -15.20
C ILE A 171 -2.08 -0.35 -13.78
N LEU A 172 -3.21 -1.03 -13.64
CA LEU A 172 -3.68 -1.58 -12.38
C LEU A 172 -3.53 -3.11 -12.42
N LEU A 173 -3.42 -3.71 -11.24
CA LEU A 173 -3.10 -5.13 -11.08
C LEU A 173 -4.28 -5.84 -10.42
N GLY A 174 -4.58 -7.04 -10.90
CA GLY A 174 -5.49 -7.97 -10.26
C GLY A 174 -4.82 -9.31 -9.97
N THR A 175 -5.35 -10.06 -9.01
CA THR A 175 -4.88 -11.42 -8.73
C THR A 175 -6.04 -12.34 -8.38
N ILE A 176 -6.10 -13.49 -9.02
CA ILE A 176 -7.05 -14.57 -8.74
C ILE A 176 -6.29 -15.74 -8.13
N LEU A 177 -6.85 -16.31 -7.06
CA LEU A 177 -6.36 -17.55 -6.44
C LEU A 177 -7.06 -18.73 -7.09
N LEU A 178 -6.32 -19.72 -7.59
CA LEU A 178 -6.83 -20.82 -8.39
C LEU A 178 -6.50 -22.17 -7.74
N GLU A 179 -7.46 -23.08 -7.67
CA GLU A 179 -7.25 -24.41 -7.07
C GLU A 179 -6.47 -25.40 -7.93
N ALA A 180 -6.33 -25.10 -9.21
CA ALA A 180 -5.73 -25.97 -10.20
C ALA A 180 -4.26 -25.60 -10.46
N GLU A 181 -3.48 -26.59 -10.87
CA GLU A 181 -2.15 -26.36 -11.46
C GLU A 181 -2.30 -25.87 -12.90
N VAL A 182 -1.28 -25.20 -13.43
CA VAL A 182 -1.23 -24.74 -14.81
C VAL A 182 -0.04 -25.39 -15.50
N THR A 183 -0.16 -25.78 -16.77
CA THR A 183 0.89 -26.51 -17.50
C THR A 183 2.19 -25.73 -17.68
N ALA A 184 2.13 -24.40 -17.63
CA ALA A 184 3.29 -23.53 -17.66
C ALA A 184 3.09 -22.29 -16.78
N SER A 185 4.10 -21.97 -15.96
CA SER A 185 4.18 -20.75 -15.17
C SER A 185 5.14 -19.74 -15.77
N ASN A 186 4.95 -18.48 -15.41
CA ASN A 186 5.84 -17.41 -15.83
C ASN A 186 7.03 -17.28 -14.86
N GLN A 187 8.06 -16.56 -15.31
CA GLN A 187 9.22 -16.20 -14.51
C GLN A 187 9.33 -14.67 -14.45
N PRO A 188 9.93 -14.10 -13.39
CA PRO A 188 10.29 -12.70 -13.39
C PRO A 188 11.10 -12.34 -14.63
N ILE A 189 10.81 -11.17 -15.23
CA ILE A 189 11.64 -10.66 -16.33
C ILE A 189 13.08 -10.41 -15.83
N ASN A 190 14.05 -10.66 -16.70
CA ASN A 190 15.48 -10.64 -16.38
C ASN A 190 16.12 -9.23 -16.38
N TYR A 191 15.32 -8.17 -16.46
CA TYR A 191 15.76 -6.78 -16.41
C TYR A 191 14.72 -5.90 -15.70
N ASN A 192 15.11 -4.71 -15.24
CA ASN A 192 14.18 -3.73 -14.67
C ASN A 192 13.83 -2.65 -15.72
N PRO A 193 12.56 -2.46 -16.12
CA PRO A 193 12.18 -1.43 -17.08
C PRO A 193 12.38 0.03 -16.59
N CYS A 194 12.68 0.23 -15.31
CA CYS A 194 13.00 1.55 -14.77
C CYS A 194 14.27 2.14 -15.43
N LEU A 195 14.12 3.30 -16.08
CA LEU A 195 15.25 4.01 -16.72
C LEU A 195 16.19 4.75 -15.76
N GLU A 196 15.91 4.67 -14.45
CA GLU A 196 16.61 5.42 -13.40
C GLU A 196 16.69 6.95 -13.60
N CYS A 197 15.84 7.53 -14.45
CA CYS A 197 15.84 8.94 -14.84
C CYS A 197 15.56 9.95 -13.71
N LYS A 198 15.13 9.47 -12.54
CA LYS A 198 14.77 10.26 -11.33
C LYS A 198 13.66 11.32 -11.55
N LEU A 199 12.88 11.26 -12.63
CA LEU A 199 11.76 12.19 -12.82
C LEU A 199 10.70 12.07 -11.73
N CYS A 200 10.42 10.86 -11.26
CA CYS A 200 9.51 10.63 -10.14
C CYS A 200 10.01 11.23 -8.81
N VAL A 201 11.34 11.26 -8.60
CA VAL A 201 11.99 11.93 -7.45
C VAL A 201 11.81 13.44 -7.58
N ALA A 202 12.07 13.99 -8.77
CA ALA A 202 11.97 15.42 -9.04
C ALA A 202 10.53 15.93 -8.97
N ALA A 203 9.54 15.11 -9.30
CA ALA A 203 8.13 15.50 -9.30
C ALA A 203 7.44 15.26 -7.95
N CYS A 204 7.93 14.37 -7.08
CA CYS A 204 7.24 14.02 -5.84
C CYS A 204 7.02 15.25 -4.95
N PRO A 205 5.78 15.63 -4.64
CA PRO A 205 5.52 16.90 -3.95
C PRO A 205 5.96 16.90 -2.49
N VAL A 206 6.12 15.72 -1.88
CA VAL A 206 6.48 15.53 -0.46
C VAL A 206 7.86 14.91 -0.26
N GLY A 207 8.63 14.71 -1.33
CA GLY A 207 9.97 14.12 -1.23
C GLY A 207 9.98 12.66 -0.75
N ALA A 208 8.88 11.92 -0.96
CA ALA A 208 8.76 10.55 -0.49
C ALA A 208 9.66 9.55 -1.23
N ILE A 209 10.14 9.89 -2.43
CA ILE A 209 10.96 9.01 -3.26
C ILE A 209 12.39 9.56 -3.27
N GLY A 210 13.36 8.79 -2.77
CA GLY A 210 14.77 9.12 -2.76
C GLY A 210 15.48 8.72 -4.06
N ALA A 211 16.52 9.47 -4.44
CA ALA A 211 17.36 9.13 -5.60
C ALA A 211 18.13 7.81 -5.42
N ASP A 212 18.35 7.41 -4.17
CA ASP A 212 18.98 6.18 -3.69
C ASP A 212 18.00 4.99 -3.60
N GLY A 213 16.74 5.15 -4.03
CA GLY A 213 15.72 4.10 -3.93
C GLY A 213 15.02 4.04 -2.57
N HIS A 214 15.38 4.90 -1.61
CA HIS A 214 14.64 5.04 -0.36
C HIS A 214 13.19 5.50 -0.63
N PHE A 215 12.25 5.04 0.21
CA PHE A 215 10.86 5.45 0.13
C PHE A 215 10.31 5.79 1.52
N ASN A 216 9.91 7.04 1.73
CA ASN A 216 9.25 7.51 2.94
C ASN A 216 7.74 7.29 2.79
N PHE A 217 7.27 6.13 3.27
CA PHE A 217 5.85 5.76 3.19
C PHE A 217 4.96 6.76 3.93
N SER A 218 5.34 7.18 5.14
CA SER A 218 4.53 8.10 5.95
C SER A 218 4.28 9.43 5.23
N ALA A 219 5.28 9.99 4.56
CA ALA A 219 5.13 11.21 3.75
C ALA A 219 4.16 11.00 2.57
N CYS A 220 4.33 9.90 1.81
CA CYS A 220 3.43 9.57 0.70
C CYS A 220 2.00 9.35 1.19
N TYR A 221 1.83 8.54 2.24
CA TYR A 221 0.53 8.19 2.82
C TYR A 221 -0.22 9.41 3.35
N THR A 222 0.45 10.26 4.14
CA THR A 222 -0.14 11.48 4.74
C THR A 222 -0.70 12.43 3.69
N HIS A 223 0.00 12.58 2.57
CA HIS A 223 -0.44 13.46 1.50
C HIS A 223 -1.39 12.77 0.51
N ASN A 224 -0.95 11.65 -0.07
CA ASN A 224 -1.68 11.01 -1.14
C ASN A 224 -3.03 10.47 -0.69
N TYR A 225 -3.09 9.88 0.51
CA TYR A 225 -4.30 9.27 1.06
C TYR A 225 -5.01 10.25 2.01
N ARG A 226 -4.87 11.56 1.79
CA ARG A 226 -5.48 12.57 2.66
C ARG A 226 -7.02 12.47 2.70
N GLU A 227 -7.63 11.93 1.64
CA GLU A 227 -9.09 11.86 1.52
C GLU A 227 -9.69 10.51 1.92
N PHE A 228 -8.89 9.58 2.45
CA PHE A 228 -9.35 8.26 2.90
C PHE A 228 -8.42 7.67 3.96
N MET A 229 -8.78 6.54 4.57
CA MET A 229 -7.98 5.88 5.64
C MET A 229 -7.54 6.85 6.76
N GLY A 230 -6.23 7.07 6.94
CA GLY A 230 -5.68 7.93 7.98
C GLY A 230 -6.12 9.40 7.86
N GLY A 231 -6.36 9.86 6.63
CA GLY A 231 -6.91 11.19 6.37
C GLY A 231 -8.35 11.35 6.87
N PHE A 232 -9.18 10.32 6.68
CA PHE A 232 -10.55 10.27 7.19
C PHE A 232 -10.59 10.25 8.72
N ILE A 233 -9.75 9.43 9.37
CA ILE A 233 -9.66 9.41 10.84
C ILE A 233 -9.25 10.79 11.36
N ASN A 234 -8.23 11.43 10.77
CA ASN A 234 -7.84 12.77 11.19
C ASN A 234 -8.96 13.81 10.97
N TRP A 235 -9.77 13.67 9.92
CA TRP A 235 -10.93 14.54 9.70
C TRP A 235 -12.00 14.37 10.79
N VAL A 236 -12.36 13.13 11.13
CA VAL A 236 -13.31 12.82 12.22
C VAL A 236 -12.82 13.34 13.57
N GLU A 237 -11.52 13.19 13.86
CA GLU A 237 -10.91 13.73 15.08
C GLU A 237 -10.97 15.25 15.13
N ASN A 238 -10.70 15.94 14.02
CA ASN A 238 -10.86 17.39 13.97
C ASN A 238 -12.31 17.82 14.21
N ILE A 239 -13.31 17.01 13.83
CA ILE A 239 -14.72 17.27 14.18
C ILE A 239 -14.92 17.09 15.69
N ALA A 240 -14.52 15.95 16.24
CA ALA A 240 -14.71 15.61 17.65
C ALA A 240 -13.99 16.57 18.61
N ASP A 241 -12.77 17.00 18.26
CA ASP A 241 -11.93 17.89 19.06
C ASP A 241 -12.33 19.37 18.89
N SER A 242 -13.29 19.69 18.01
CA SER A 242 -13.72 21.07 17.78
C SER A 242 -14.82 21.51 18.71
N LYS A 243 -14.64 22.70 19.31
CA LYS A 243 -15.62 23.26 20.26
C LYS A 243 -16.91 23.72 19.58
N ASN A 244 -16.81 24.17 18.34
CA ASN A 244 -17.90 24.68 17.51
C ASN A 244 -17.47 24.73 16.03
N ALA A 245 -18.39 25.14 15.15
CA ALA A 245 -18.13 25.24 13.71
C ALA A 245 -16.96 26.17 13.37
N GLN A 246 -16.79 27.29 14.07
CA GLN A 246 -15.69 28.23 13.79
C GLN A 246 -14.33 27.61 14.12
N ASP A 247 -14.21 26.87 15.23
CA ASP A 247 -13.00 26.14 15.58
C ASP A 247 -12.69 25.03 14.56
N TYR A 248 -13.72 24.30 14.13
CA TYR A 248 -13.58 23.31 13.05
C TYR A 248 -13.10 23.95 11.74
N HIS A 249 -13.68 25.07 11.31
CA HIS A 249 -13.29 25.75 10.08
C HIS A 249 -11.86 26.29 10.08
N ARG A 250 -11.27 26.56 11.25
CA ARG A 250 -9.84 26.87 11.38
C ARG A 250 -8.95 25.65 11.16
N LYS A 251 -9.42 24.45 11.53
CA LYS A 251 -8.70 23.18 11.37
C LYS A 251 -8.90 22.55 10.00
N VAL A 252 -10.11 22.64 9.45
CA VAL A 252 -10.54 22.03 8.18
C VAL A 252 -11.35 23.04 7.37
N SER A 253 -10.85 23.41 6.20
CA SER A 253 -11.55 24.34 5.30
C SER A 253 -12.83 23.73 4.71
N HIS A 254 -13.71 24.58 4.17
CA HIS A 254 -14.86 24.13 3.40
C HIS A 254 -14.45 23.25 2.20
N ALA A 255 -13.39 23.64 1.48
CA ALA A 255 -12.88 22.86 0.36
C ALA A 255 -12.39 21.47 0.78
N GLU A 256 -11.73 21.34 1.93
CA GLU A 256 -11.34 20.03 2.46
C GLU A 256 -12.55 19.18 2.87
N SER A 257 -13.57 19.79 3.47
CA SER A 257 -14.80 19.10 3.84
C SER A 257 -15.54 18.57 2.61
N GLN A 258 -15.65 19.39 1.56
CA GLN A 258 -16.25 19.01 0.28
C GLN A 258 -15.43 17.95 -0.46
N SER A 259 -14.10 18.06 -0.44
CA SER A 259 -13.19 17.05 -0.97
C SER A 259 -13.38 15.70 -0.26
N MET A 260 -13.50 15.72 1.08
CA MET A 260 -13.76 14.50 1.86
C MET A 260 -15.13 13.91 1.54
N TRP A 261 -16.18 14.72 1.46
CA TRP A 261 -17.50 14.27 0.99
C TRP A 261 -17.42 13.61 -0.40
N GLN A 262 -16.71 14.22 -1.34
CA GLN A 262 -16.54 13.66 -2.68
C GLN A 262 -15.87 12.27 -2.64
N SER A 263 -14.84 12.09 -1.83
CA SER A 263 -14.16 10.80 -1.64
C SER A 263 -15.07 9.74 -0.99
N LEU A 264 -15.99 10.14 -0.13
CA LEU A 264 -16.97 9.24 0.48
C LEU A 264 -18.12 8.88 -0.48
N SER A 265 -18.50 9.79 -1.38
CA SER A 265 -19.63 9.60 -2.28
C SER A 265 -19.28 8.95 -3.62
N PHE A 266 -18.05 9.14 -4.12
CA PHE A 266 -17.65 8.74 -5.48
C PHE A 266 -16.39 7.86 -5.52
N GLY A 267 -16.00 7.29 -4.37
CA GLY A 267 -14.80 6.45 -4.25
C GLY A 267 -13.57 7.22 -3.76
N ALA A 268 -12.63 6.47 -3.17
CA ALA A 268 -11.46 7.00 -2.47
C ALA A 268 -10.54 7.81 -3.40
N ASN A 269 -10.43 9.12 -3.18
CA ASN A 269 -9.65 9.99 -4.07
C ASN A 269 -8.20 10.20 -3.61
N TYR A 270 -7.26 10.00 -4.53
CA TYR A 270 -5.83 10.25 -4.37
C TYR A 270 -5.50 11.73 -4.58
N LYS A 271 -4.63 12.31 -3.73
CA LYS A 271 -4.14 13.68 -3.91
C LYS A 271 -3.05 13.79 -4.97
N ALA A 272 -2.29 12.73 -5.24
CA ALA A 272 -1.16 12.76 -6.15
C ALA A 272 -0.99 11.47 -6.94
N ALA A 273 -0.63 11.61 -8.21
CA ALA A 273 -0.19 10.50 -9.08
C ALA A 273 1.14 10.84 -9.78
N TYR A 274 1.92 11.77 -9.22
CA TYR A 274 2.98 12.47 -9.97
C TYR A 274 4.10 11.53 -10.39
N CYS A 275 4.44 10.55 -9.56
CA CYS A 275 5.44 9.55 -9.92
C CYS A 275 5.01 8.63 -11.07
N MET A 276 3.69 8.43 -11.24
CA MET A 276 3.13 7.69 -12.37
C MET A 276 3.12 8.57 -13.62
N ALA A 277 2.54 9.76 -13.51
CA ALA A 277 2.44 10.76 -14.56
C ALA A 277 3.76 10.97 -15.33
N VAL A 278 4.86 11.21 -14.59
CA VAL A 278 6.16 11.57 -15.17
C VAL A 278 7.02 10.38 -15.58
N CYS A 279 6.54 9.15 -15.41
CA CYS A 279 7.32 7.98 -15.76
C CYS A 279 7.31 7.80 -17.29
N PRO A 280 8.48 7.81 -17.96
CA PRO A 280 8.57 7.56 -19.38
C PRO A 280 8.81 6.08 -19.70
N ALA A 281 8.98 5.20 -18.70
CA ALA A 281 9.32 3.81 -18.93
C ALA A 281 8.13 3.04 -19.55
N GLY A 282 8.45 2.12 -20.46
CA GLY A 282 7.50 1.31 -21.23
C GLY A 282 7.62 1.55 -22.73
N GLU A 283 7.60 0.49 -23.55
CA GLU A 283 7.70 0.58 -25.02
C GLU A 283 6.66 1.53 -25.61
N ASP A 284 5.41 1.44 -25.15
CA ASP A 284 4.32 2.30 -25.62
C ASP A 284 4.45 3.74 -25.10
N VAL A 285 5.30 3.99 -24.09
CA VAL A 285 5.33 5.22 -23.28
C VAL A 285 6.56 6.09 -23.56
N ILE A 286 7.69 5.47 -23.91
CA ILE A 286 9.02 6.08 -23.88
C ILE A 286 9.29 7.07 -25.01
N SER A 287 8.58 6.93 -26.13
CA SER A 287 8.85 7.69 -27.36
C SER A 287 8.94 9.21 -27.14
N PRO A 288 7.93 9.90 -26.56
CA PRO A 288 8.01 11.36 -26.36
C PRO A 288 9.21 11.83 -25.53
N PHE A 289 9.67 11.01 -24.58
CA PHE A 289 10.83 11.35 -23.73
C PHE A 289 12.16 11.21 -24.48
N LEU A 290 12.26 10.27 -25.43
CA LEU A 290 13.45 10.07 -26.26
C LEU A 290 13.51 11.04 -27.44
N THR A 291 12.36 11.32 -28.07
CA THR A 291 12.30 12.17 -29.26
C THR A 291 12.35 13.65 -28.94
N ASP A 292 11.76 14.09 -27.81
CA ASP A 292 11.83 15.47 -27.35
C ASP A 292 11.83 15.55 -25.82
N ARG A 293 13.02 15.34 -25.25
CA ARG A 293 13.20 15.42 -23.79
C ARG A 293 12.80 16.77 -23.22
N LYS A 294 13.09 17.87 -23.92
CA LYS A 294 12.78 19.23 -23.44
C LYS A 294 11.27 19.45 -23.42
N GLY A 295 10.58 19.08 -24.49
CA GLY A 295 9.12 19.10 -24.58
C GLY A 295 8.48 18.19 -23.53
N TYR A 296 9.01 17.00 -23.28
CA TYR A 296 8.51 16.12 -22.22
C TYR A 296 8.61 16.76 -20.84
N LEU A 297 9.76 17.36 -20.50
CA LEU A 297 9.93 18.05 -19.23
C LEU A 297 8.95 19.24 -19.10
N GLN A 298 8.79 20.02 -20.17
CA GLN A 298 7.93 21.20 -20.18
C GLN A 298 6.44 20.85 -20.15
N GLY A 299 6.03 19.79 -20.84
CA GLY A 299 4.63 19.39 -21.00
C GLY A 299 4.10 18.44 -19.92
N VAL A 300 4.96 17.59 -19.34
CA VAL A 300 4.54 16.56 -18.36
C VAL A 300 5.05 16.86 -16.96
N VAL A 301 6.32 17.23 -16.81
CA VAL A 301 6.95 17.33 -15.48
C VAL A 301 6.69 18.69 -14.83
N LYS A 302 6.95 19.79 -15.56
CA LYS A 302 6.82 21.15 -15.07
C LYS A 302 5.41 21.51 -14.58
N PRO A 303 4.31 21.14 -15.28
CA PRO A 303 2.97 21.48 -14.83
C PRO A 303 2.64 20.91 -13.44
N LEU A 304 3.14 19.72 -13.10
CA LEU A 304 2.95 19.11 -11.78
C LEU A 304 3.79 19.80 -10.70
N GLN A 305 5.03 20.18 -11.02
CA GLN A 305 5.92 20.92 -10.12
C GLN A 305 5.38 22.32 -9.82
N GLU A 306 4.87 23.01 -10.83
CA GLU A 306 4.43 24.42 -10.76
C GLU A 306 3.01 24.57 -10.24
N LYS A 307 2.20 23.50 -10.25
CA LYS A 307 0.83 23.51 -9.74
C LYS A 307 0.73 24.13 -8.34
N GLN A 308 -0.13 25.13 -8.19
CA GLN A 308 -0.50 25.70 -6.90
C GLN A 308 -1.49 24.77 -6.20
N GLU A 309 -1.10 24.25 -5.03
CA GLU A 309 -1.93 23.33 -4.26
C GLU A 309 -1.49 23.28 -2.79
N THR A 310 -2.40 22.77 -1.96
CA THR A 310 -2.09 22.44 -0.56
C THR A 310 -1.37 21.09 -0.48
N ILE A 311 -0.21 21.07 0.18
CA ILE A 311 0.56 19.87 0.51
C ILE A 311 0.41 19.56 1.98
N PHE A 312 0.03 18.32 2.27
CA PHE A 312 -0.27 17.85 3.63
C PHE A 312 0.95 17.14 4.19
N VAL A 313 1.47 17.63 5.31
CA VAL A 313 2.69 17.09 5.95
C VAL A 313 2.50 16.97 7.45
N VAL A 314 3.28 16.09 8.06
CA VAL A 314 3.37 15.98 9.52
C VAL A 314 4.31 17.07 10.04
N PRO A 315 3.95 17.81 11.11
CA PRO A 315 4.85 18.80 11.73
C PRO A 315 6.20 18.19 12.10
N GLY A 316 7.30 18.86 11.75
CA GLY A 316 8.67 18.41 12.05
C GLY A 316 9.15 17.22 11.22
N SER A 317 8.43 16.82 10.18
CA SER A 317 8.85 15.74 9.28
C SER A 317 9.85 16.20 8.22
N ASP A 318 10.55 15.24 7.62
CA ASP A 318 11.43 15.52 6.47
C ASP A 318 10.64 16.09 5.29
N ALA A 319 9.36 15.69 5.14
CA ALA A 319 8.47 16.21 4.11
C ALA A 319 8.16 17.70 4.27
N GLU A 320 7.97 18.19 5.50
CA GLU A 320 7.73 19.63 5.75
C GLU A 320 8.94 20.48 5.32
N ALA A 321 10.14 20.05 5.68
CA ALA A 321 11.39 20.70 5.27
C ALA A 321 11.56 20.64 3.74
N TYR A 322 11.30 19.48 3.14
CA TYR A 322 11.42 19.27 1.71
C TYR A 322 10.51 20.20 0.90
N VAL A 323 9.23 20.30 1.25
CA VAL A 323 8.26 21.17 0.54
C VAL A 323 8.71 22.62 0.61
N SER A 324 9.09 23.09 1.81
CA SER A 324 9.53 24.47 2.03
C SER A 324 10.73 24.85 1.16
N GLN A 325 11.67 23.92 0.99
CA GLN A 325 12.87 24.14 0.19
C GLN A 325 12.63 23.96 -1.32
N ARG A 326 11.90 22.91 -1.72
CA ARG A 326 11.81 22.48 -3.12
C ARG A 326 10.65 23.11 -3.88
N PHE A 327 9.55 23.40 -3.19
CA PHE A 327 8.29 23.90 -3.74
C PHE A 327 7.71 25.02 -2.87
N PRO A 328 8.44 26.15 -2.69
CA PRO A 328 8.03 27.22 -1.78
C PRO A 328 6.70 27.90 -2.17
N HIS A 329 6.26 27.75 -3.42
CA HIS A 329 4.97 28.25 -3.91
C HIS A 329 3.79 27.33 -3.57
N LYS A 330 4.02 26.12 -3.06
CA LYS A 330 2.95 25.21 -2.62
C LYS A 330 2.62 25.47 -1.15
N GLN A 331 1.33 25.48 -0.81
CA GLN A 331 0.87 25.80 0.53
C GLN A 331 1.01 24.59 1.46
N ILE A 332 1.81 24.70 2.52
CA ILE A 332 1.92 23.64 3.52
C ILE A 332 0.70 23.67 4.45
N LYS A 333 0.08 22.50 4.65
CA LYS A 333 -0.88 22.25 5.72
C LYS A 333 -0.40 21.11 6.62
N ARG A 334 -0.30 21.44 7.91
CA ARG A 334 0.11 20.51 8.97
C ARG A 334 -1.05 19.63 9.40
N VAL A 335 -0.85 18.32 9.39
CA VAL A 335 -1.84 17.30 9.79
C VAL A 335 -1.17 16.17 10.56
N GLY A 336 -1.95 15.37 11.29
CA GLY A 336 -1.47 14.10 11.82
C GLY A 336 -1.28 13.07 10.72
N ASN A 337 -0.39 12.11 10.92
CA ASN A 337 -0.13 11.04 9.93
C ASN A 337 -1.25 9.97 9.84
N GLY A 338 -2.18 9.94 10.82
CA GLY A 338 -3.26 8.95 10.88
C GLY A 338 -2.81 7.51 11.14
N LEU A 339 -1.53 7.28 11.43
CA LEU A 339 -0.94 5.98 11.75
C LEU A 339 -0.93 5.80 13.27
N ARG A 340 -1.95 5.12 13.80
CA ARG A 340 -2.06 4.84 15.25
C ARG A 340 -1.95 3.35 15.53
N PRO A 341 -0.85 2.89 16.15
CA PRO A 341 -0.73 1.49 16.53
C PRO A 341 -1.73 1.16 17.64
N ARG A 342 -2.43 0.02 17.51
CA ARG A 342 -3.33 -0.53 18.53
C ARG A 342 -2.72 -1.66 19.35
N SER A 343 -1.52 -2.09 18.98
CA SER A 343 -0.72 -3.09 19.69
C SER A 343 0.76 -2.72 19.63
N ILE A 344 1.55 -3.25 20.55
CA ILE A 344 3.00 -3.10 20.57
C ILE A 344 3.63 -3.76 19.34
N GLY A 345 3.12 -4.93 18.93
CA GLY A 345 3.55 -5.56 17.68
C GLY A 345 3.37 -4.64 16.47
N HIS A 346 2.23 -3.95 16.34
CA HIS A 346 2.01 -2.97 15.27
C HIS A 346 2.86 -1.71 15.41
N PHE A 347 3.08 -1.23 16.63
CA PHE A 347 4.00 -0.13 16.88
C PHE A 347 5.40 -0.44 16.35
N LEU A 348 5.97 -1.60 16.72
CA LEU A 348 7.32 -1.99 16.32
C LEU A 348 7.45 -2.20 14.81
N ARG A 349 6.48 -2.87 14.17
CA ARG A 349 6.43 -3.04 12.71
C ARG A 349 6.24 -1.71 11.97
N GLY A 350 5.58 -0.73 12.61
CA GLY A 350 5.35 0.60 12.06
C GLY A 350 6.55 1.55 12.13
N LEU A 351 7.55 1.28 12.98
CA LEU A 351 8.71 2.19 13.12
C LEU A 351 9.44 2.44 11.79
N PRO A 352 9.84 1.41 11.01
CA PRO A 352 10.51 1.66 9.72
C PRO A 352 9.65 2.44 8.72
N ILE A 353 8.32 2.35 8.84
CA ILE A 353 7.34 2.99 7.96
C ILE A 353 7.22 4.49 8.27
N ALA A 354 7.28 4.86 9.56
CA ALA A 354 7.14 6.24 10.05
C ALA A 354 8.47 7.00 10.15
N PHE A 355 9.60 6.31 10.07
CA PHE A 355 10.93 6.85 10.31
C PHE A 355 11.31 8.02 9.39
N GLN A 356 11.83 9.09 9.99
CA GLN A 356 12.34 10.28 9.30
C GLN A 356 13.87 10.28 9.29
N ARG A 357 14.46 9.89 8.15
CA ARG A 357 15.90 9.71 7.99
C ARG A 357 16.71 11.00 8.18
N GLY A 358 16.14 12.15 7.80
CA GLY A 358 16.75 13.46 7.97
C GLY A 358 16.84 13.84 9.44
N GLN A 359 15.78 13.57 10.21
CA GLN A 359 15.74 13.79 11.66
C GLN A 359 16.70 12.88 12.46
N ALA A 360 17.07 11.74 11.88
CA ALA A 360 18.04 10.81 12.46
C ALA A 360 19.51 11.17 12.16
N ALA A 361 19.79 12.29 11.49
CA ALA A 361 21.15 12.70 11.18
C ALA A 361 21.99 12.86 12.46
N GLY A 362 23.15 12.20 12.50
CA GLY A 362 24.06 12.23 13.65
C GLY A 362 23.61 11.38 14.85
N LEU A 363 22.50 10.65 14.74
CA LEU A 363 22.08 9.70 15.77
C LEU A 363 22.73 8.34 15.52
N ASP A 364 23.48 7.87 16.51
CA ASP A 364 23.98 6.51 16.61
C ASP A 364 23.57 5.95 17.98
N ALA A 365 22.52 5.13 17.99
CA ALA A 365 22.00 4.56 19.22
C ALA A 365 21.24 3.24 19.01
N THR A 366 21.47 2.34 19.96
CA THR A 366 20.71 1.10 20.17
C THR A 366 19.75 1.30 21.35
N TYR A 367 18.47 1.02 21.11
CA TYR A 367 17.38 1.11 22.07
C TYR A 367 16.85 -0.29 22.37
N HIS A 368 16.83 -0.69 23.64
CA HIS A 368 16.15 -1.90 24.09
C HIS A 368 14.80 -1.54 24.67
N PHE A 369 13.74 -2.00 24.02
CA PHE A 369 12.37 -1.88 24.49
C PHE A 369 11.95 -3.17 25.20
N THR A 370 11.34 -3.03 26.37
CA THR A 370 10.69 -4.11 27.12
C THR A 370 9.26 -3.70 27.40
N PHE A 371 8.32 -4.33 26.72
CA PHE A 371 6.91 -4.14 26.98
C PHE A 371 6.40 -5.23 27.91
N THR A 372 5.56 -4.84 28.86
CA THR A 372 4.95 -5.73 29.86
C THR A 372 3.44 -5.53 29.92
N GLY A 373 2.73 -6.41 30.64
CA GLY A 373 1.28 -6.30 30.84
C GLY A 373 0.52 -7.11 29.80
N ASP A 374 -0.39 -6.47 29.07
CA ASP A 374 -1.23 -7.11 28.04
C ASP A 374 -0.37 -7.73 26.92
N GLU A 375 0.70 -7.04 26.50
CA GLU A 375 1.71 -7.57 25.57
C GLU A 375 3.08 -7.63 26.24
N ASN A 376 3.73 -8.80 26.17
CA ASN A 376 5.06 -9.05 26.74
C ASN A 376 6.07 -9.25 25.60
N ILE A 377 6.61 -8.15 25.10
CA ILE A 377 7.50 -8.12 23.92
C ILE A 377 8.81 -7.45 24.28
N ARG A 378 9.92 -8.07 23.85
CA ARG A 378 11.24 -7.43 23.87
C ARG A 378 11.66 -7.13 22.44
N ALA A 379 12.20 -5.94 22.22
CA ALA A 379 12.67 -5.54 20.90
C ALA A 379 13.91 -4.65 21.01
N THR A 380 14.71 -4.71 19.96
CA THR A 380 15.88 -3.85 19.76
C THR A 380 15.62 -2.96 18.57
N VAL A 381 15.72 -1.64 18.78
CA VAL A 381 15.68 -0.66 17.69
C VAL A 381 17.06 -0.04 17.56
N ILE A 382 17.66 -0.12 16.39
CA ILE A 382 18.98 0.45 16.09
C ILE A 382 18.78 1.57 15.10
N ILE A 383 19.24 2.77 15.45
CA ILE A 383 19.27 3.93 14.55
C ILE A 383 20.72 4.36 14.38
N ARG A 384 21.22 4.29 13.14
CA ARG A 384 22.57 4.71 12.74
C ARG A 384 22.57 5.05 11.26
N ASP A 385 23.38 6.03 10.86
CA ASP A 385 23.59 6.39 9.46
C ASP A 385 22.29 6.69 8.70
N LYS A 386 21.32 7.32 9.39
CA LYS A 386 19.98 7.62 8.85
C LYS A 386 19.20 6.37 8.41
N THR A 387 19.49 5.22 9.02
CA THR A 387 18.76 3.96 8.85
C THR A 387 18.15 3.52 10.18
N ILE A 388 17.17 2.62 10.09
CA ILE A 388 16.54 1.99 11.24
C ILE A 388 16.48 0.48 11.03
N LYS A 389 16.81 -0.26 12.08
CA LYS A 389 16.61 -1.71 12.16
C LYS A 389 15.80 -2.04 13.40
N VAL A 390 14.77 -2.86 13.26
CA VAL A 390 13.98 -3.40 14.37
C VAL A 390 14.23 -4.90 14.43
N GLN A 391 14.56 -5.43 15.60
CA GLN A 391 14.85 -6.84 15.83
C GLN A 391 14.08 -7.34 17.05
N ASP A 392 13.69 -8.60 17.00
CA ASP A 392 13.08 -9.28 18.14
C ASP A 392 14.13 -9.55 19.23
N GLY A 393 13.70 -9.41 20.48
CA GLY A 393 14.57 -9.57 21.65
C GLY A 393 15.52 -8.39 21.90
N HIS A 394 16.40 -8.57 22.89
CA HIS A 394 17.47 -7.64 23.21
C HIS A 394 18.76 -8.14 22.58
N VAL A 395 19.21 -7.47 21.53
CA VAL A 395 20.39 -7.82 20.75
C VAL A 395 21.46 -6.77 21.01
N GLY A 396 22.69 -7.23 21.31
CA GLY A 396 23.83 -6.35 21.59
C GLY A 396 23.67 -5.50 22.86
N THR A 397 24.42 -4.40 22.93
CA THR A 397 24.40 -3.47 24.06
C THR A 397 23.55 -2.24 23.72
N ALA A 398 22.57 -1.91 24.57
CA ALA A 398 21.77 -0.71 24.38
C ALA A 398 22.40 0.53 25.04
N ASN A 399 22.25 1.66 24.35
CA ASN A 399 22.50 2.99 24.91
C ASN A 399 21.32 3.47 25.77
N LEU A 400 20.12 2.96 25.51
CA LEU A 400 18.90 3.25 26.27
C LEU A 400 18.07 1.97 26.45
N HIS A 401 17.69 1.65 27.68
CA HIS A 401 16.66 0.66 27.97
C HIS A 401 15.37 1.39 28.36
N LEU A 402 14.28 1.02 27.72
CA LEU A 402 12.94 1.48 28.04
C LEU A 402 12.07 0.28 28.41
N THR A 403 11.54 0.28 29.62
CA THR A 403 10.53 -0.68 30.07
C THR A 403 9.20 0.03 30.21
N ALA A 404 8.15 -0.46 29.56
CA ALA A 404 6.83 0.16 29.63
C ALA A 404 5.70 -0.88 29.69
N ASP A 405 4.71 -0.62 30.55
CA ASP A 405 3.39 -1.23 30.45
C ASP A 405 2.80 -0.92 29.06
N SER A 406 2.47 -1.97 28.31
CA SER A 406 2.01 -1.92 26.92
C SER A 406 0.82 -0.97 26.74
N ARG A 407 -0.21 -1.09 27.58
CA ARG A 407 -1.39 -0.22 27.54
C ARG A 407 -1.03 1.25 27.81
N THR A 408 -0.21 1.51 28.82
CA THR A 408 0.24 2.89 29.14
C THR A 408 1.05 3.49 27.99
N TRP A 409 1.91 2.69 27.34
CA TRP A 409 2.69 3.13 26.18
C TRP A 409 1.79 3.49 24.98
N LEU A 410 0.81 2.65 24.66
CA LEU A 410 -0.12 2.90 23.56
C LEU A 410 -0.96 4.15 23.79
N LYS A 411 -1.44 4.39 25.02
CA LYS A 411 -2.15 5.64 25.38
C LYS A 411 -1.27 6.88 25.25
N TYR A 412 0.01 6.75 25.57
CA TYR A 412 0.97 7.83 25.34
C TYR A 412 1.15 8.12 23.85
N LEU A 413 1.33 7.09 23.01
CA LEU A 413 1.44 7.25 21.56
C LEU A 413 0.16 7.85 20.94
N ALA A 414 -1.00 7.51 21.49
CA ALA A 414 -2.30 8.06 21.09
C ALA A 414 -2.55 9.49 21.62
N LYS A 415 -1.60 10.08 22.36
CA LYS A 415 -1.73 11.40 23.02
C LYS A 415 -2.88 11.48 24.05
N GLU A 416 -3.39 10.34 24.51
CA GLU A 416 -4.44 10.25 25.54
C GLU A 416 -3.87 10.45 26.95
N GLN A 417 -2.58 10.17 27.14
CA GLN A 417 -1.89 10.32 28.42
C GLN A 417 -0.49 10.91 28.26
N HIS A 418 -0.15 11.85 29.13
CA HIS A 418 1.22 12.39 29.17
C HIS A 418 2.19 11.36 29.77
N ILE A 419 3.38 11.22 29.17
CA ILE A 419 4.39 10.22 29.56
C ILE A 419 4.80 10.33 31.05
N ILE A 420 4.73 11.54 31.61
CA ILE A 420 5.06 11.84 33.01
C ILE A 420 4.21 11.00 33.97
N TRP A 421 2.93 10.78 33.67
CA TRP A 421 2.07 9.94 34.51
C TRP A 421 2.50 8.48 34.51
N GLY A 422 2.98 7.98 33.36
CA GLY A 422 3.57 6.64 33.25
C GLY A 422 4.86 6.51 34.07
N LEU A 423 5.72 7.52 34.04
CA LEU A 423 6.95 7.58 34.83
C LEU A 423 6.66 7.64 36.34
N LEU A 424 5.78 8.55 36.79
CA LEU A 424 5.41 8.71 38.20
C LEU A 424 4.78 7.43 38.78
N ARG A 425 3.94 6.75 38.00
CA ARG A 425 3.32 5.47 38.40
C ARG A 425 4.24 4.26 38.22
N ARG A 426 5.51 4.47 37.86
CA ARG A 426 6.52 3.43 37.58
C ARG A 426 6.09 2.39 36.52
N LYS A 427 5.11 2.76 35.68
CA LYS A 427 4.62 2.00 34.53
C LYS A 427 5.50 2.19 33.29
N ILE A 428 6.27 3.28 33.25
CA ILE A 428 7.36 3.49 32.30
C ILE A 428 8.62 3.69 33.13
N ARG A 429 9.72 3.03 32.75
CA ARG A 429 11.03 3.13 33.38
C ARG A 429 12.08 3.25 32.28
N ILE A 430 13.01 4.17 32.47
CA ILE A 430 14.07 4.46 31.50
C ILE A 430 15.40 4.29 32.22
N LYS A 431 16.32 3.55 31.61
CA LYS A 431 17.71 3.43 32.07
C LYS A 431 18.63 3.86 30.92
N GLY A 432 19.45 4.88 31.15
CA GLY A 432 20.27 5.55 30.13
C GLY A 432 19.91 7.03 30.01
N SER A 433 20.48 7.71 29.01
CA SER A 433 20.30 9.16 28.86
C SER A 433 18.89 9.52 28.33
N PRO A 434 18.10 10.36 29.05
CA PRO A 434 16.80 10.82 28.55
C PRO A 434 16.88 11.59 27.21
N ARG A 435 18.04 12.17 26.89
CA ARG A 435 18.28 12.83 25.60
C ARG A 435 18.13 11.86 24.42
N LEU A 436 18.44 10.57 24.62
CA LEU A 436 18.25 9.55 23.57
C LEU A 436 16.77 9.26 23.33
N LEU A 437 15.92 9.30 24.35
CA LEU A 437 14.47 9.15 24.15
C LEU A 437 13.88 10.33 23.36
N LEU A 438 14.34 11.56 23.64
CA LEU A 438 13.96 12.73 22.85
C LEU A 438 14.49 12.63 21.41
N ALA A 439 15.73 12.17 21.23
CA ALA A 439 16.31 11.94 19.91
C ALA A 439 15.52 10.89 19.11
N PHE A 440 15.11 9.80 19.76
CA PHE A 440 14.21 8.81 19.20
C PHE A 440 12.89 9.45 18.79
N GLY A 441 12.23 10.20 19.67
CA GLY A 441 10.95 10.87 19.38
C GLY A 441 10.99 11.79 18.17
N ARG A 442 12.09 12.54 17.97
CA ARG A 442 12.29 13.39 16.78
C ARG A 442 12.30 12.61 15.46
N CYS A 443 12.68 11.33 15.48
CA CYS A 443 12.67 10.49 14.29
C CYS A 443 11.27 10.01 13.88
N PHE A 444 10.26 10.19 14.73
CA PHE A 444 8.89 9.72 14.52
C PHE A 444 7.86 10.82 14.89
N PRO A 445 7.85 11.96 14.17
CA PRO A 445 6.82 12.97 14.36
C PRO A 445 5.44 12.38 14.03
N SER A 446 4.41 12.77 14.79
CA SER A 446 3.05 12.23 14.67
C SER A 446 1.94 13.25 14.83
#